data_AF-A0A944PJF5-F1
#
_entry.id   AF-A0A944PJF5-F1
#
_cell.length_a   1.000
_cell.length_b   1.000
_cell.length_c   1.000
_cell.angle_alpha   90.00
_cell.angle_beta   90.00
_cell.angle_gamma   90.00
#
_symmetry.space_group_name_H-M   'P 1'
#
loop_
_entity.id
_entity.type
_entity.pdbx_description
1 polymer ?
#
loop_
_entity_poly.entity_id
_entity_poly.type
_entity_poly.pdbx_seq_one_letter_code
_entity_poly.pdbx_strand_id
1 'polypeptide(L)'
;MSPTRQEIRDQRAAAAEARRQSEGAKAEATGPAEATVPAPAGERDPVASPAAVEPYRPQAFTPDLIPEPVEVEVEAEGELTPQEVDDLGHCEAAFGNGNRAEWMKWKAAHAVRSRRLHRQGGRTWPDYCQDQFGESESEVNRRIQQWPVLKAITEQQDRPRAIPDSHVHRLLPMVEQHGQDTTARAYVALRVWAAERRHRVTADVVDGLVELARVAEPVALTTARTFQAAIEAKPKPKTTRSRKKETAPASAETAPADVETGAQEQAAPQTGGHPNLGDSTGGSPTGESADDGDESVVEAEIVDEQPPHRAIRMRDLLQGLLAGIEAGALHDAPAEALKDISTAALGIAYAVDEVLKDQ
;
A
#
# COMPACT_ATOMS: atom_id res chain seq x y z
N MET A 1 3.17 -46.47 -17.44
CA MET A 1 4.13 -46.23 -16.35
C MET A 1 4.27 -44.73 -16.21
N SER A 2 3.83 -44.16 -15.09
CA SER A 2 3.94 -42.72 -14.85
C SER A 2 5.38 -42.38 -14.45
N PRO A 3 5.96 -41.30 -14.98
CA PRO A 3 7.32 -40.91 -14.62
C PRO A 3 7.41 -40.61 -13.12
N THR A 4 8.50 -41.05 -12.53
CA THR A 4 8.82 -40.80 -11.12
C THR A 4 9.09 -39.31 -10.89
N ARG A 5 8.91 -38.83 -9.65
CA ARG A 5 9.22 -37.44 -9.30
C ARG A 5 10.67 -37.04 -9.61
N GLN A 6 11.59 -38.01 -9.61
CA GLN A 6 13.00 -37.79 -9.94
C GLN A 6 13.17 -37.50 -11.44
N GLU A 7 12.55 -38.30 -12.31
CA GLU A 7 12.58 -38.10 -13.76
C GLU A 7 11.97 -36.75 -14.18
N ILE A 8 10.93 -36.29 -13.47
CA ILE A 8 10.33 -34.96 -13.70
C ILE A 8 11.30 -33.82 -13.32
N ARG A 9 12.09 -34.00 -12.26
CA ARG A 9 13.11 -33.00 -11.87
C ARG A 9 14.26 -32.96 -12.86
N ASP A 10 14.72 -34.11 -13.32
CA ASP A 10 15.83 -34.21 -14.27
C ASP A 10 15.44 -33.65 -15.64
N GLN A 11 14.21 -33.90 -16.11
CA GLN A 11 13.67 -33.28 -17.32
C GLN A 11 13.59 -31.75 -17.22
N ARG A 12 13.24 -31.21 -16.05
CA ARG A 12 13.17 -29.76 -15.82
C ARG A 12 14.54 -29.11 -15.77
N ALA A 13 15.53 -29.76 -15.15
CA ALA A 13 16.91 -29.29 -15.11
C ALA A 13 17.52 -29.24 -16.53
N ALA A 14 17.33 -30.29 -17.33
CA ALA A 14 17.80 -30.35 -18.71
C ALA A 14 17.16 -29.26 -19.60
N ALA A 15 15.86 -28.99 -19.41
CA ALA A 15 15.17 -27.94 -20.16
C ALA A 15 15.66 -26.51 -19.81
N ALA A 16 16.07 -26.28 -18.57
CA ALA A 16 16.63 -25.00 -18.14
C ALA A 16 18.03 -24.75 -18.72
N GLU A 17 18.85 -25.79 -18.82
CA GLU A 17 20.21 -25.69 -19.38
C GLU A 17 20.19 -25.45 -20.90
N ALA A 18 19.28 -26.10 -21.63
CA ALA A 18 19.08 -25.85 -23.06
C ALA A 18 18.68 -24.40 -23.37
N ARG A 19 17.92 -23.75 -22.47
CA ARG A 19 17.59 -22.31 -22.61
C ARG A 19 18.82 -21.41 -22.43
N ARG A 20 19.65 -21.67 -21.41
CA ARG A 20 20.89 -20.91 -21.21
C ARG A 20 21.85 -21.01 -22.40
N GLN A 21 21.96 -22.20 -23.01
CA GLN A 21 22.83 -22.41 -24.18
C GLN A 21 22.32 -21.67 -25.43
N SER A 22 21.00 -21.60 -25.64
CA SER A 22 20.40 -20.87 -26.76
C SER A 22 20.41 -19.35 -26.60
N GLU A 23 20.38 -18.85 -25.36
CA GLU A 23 20.51 -17.41 -25.07
C GLU A 23 21.96 -16.92 -25.23
N GLY A 24 22.96 -17.73 -24.85
CA GLY A 24 24.37 -17.42 -25.07
C GLY A 24 24.75 -17.32 -26.56
N ALA A 25 24.23 -18.23 -27.39
CA ALA A 25 24.52 -18.23 -28.84
C ALA A 25 23.91 -17.05 -29.60
N LYS A 26 22.93 -16.35 -29.03
CA LYS A 26 22.27 -15.20 -29.68
C LYS A 26 22.98 -13.88 -29.40
N ALA A 27 23.82 -13.81 -28.36
CA ALA A 27 24.57 -12.61 -27.99
C ALA A 27 25.84 -12.41 -28.85
N GLU A 28 26.33 -13.44 -29.53
CA GLU A 28 27.62 -13.40 -30.24
C GLU A 28 27.50 -13.09 -31.76
N ALA A 29 26.28 -12.86 -32.27
CA ALA A 29 26.01 -12.66 -33.70
C ALA A 29 25.80 -11.19 -34.13
N THR A 30 26.15 -10.21 -33.30
CA THR A 30 26.02 -8.79 -33.67
C THR A 30 27.40 -8.12 -33.68
N GLY A 31 28.19 -8.44 -34.71
CA GLY A 31 29.44 -7.72 -35.00
C GLY A 31 29.17 -6.29 -35.48
N PRO A 32 30.05 -5.33 -35.17
CA PRO A 32 29.86 -3.93 -35.55
C PRO A 32 30.18 -3.73 -37.03
N ALA A 33 29.25 -3.13 -37.78
CA ALA A 33 29.47 -2.68 -39.14
C ALA A 33 30.38 -1.44 -39.15
N GLU A 34 31.56 -1.58 -39.76
CA GLU A 34 32.47 -0.48 -40.09
C GLU A 34 31.77 0.55 -40.98
N ALA A 35 31.73 1.80 -40.52
CA ALA A 35 31.32 2.94 -41.32
C ALA A 35 32.54 3.55 -42.03
N THR A 36 32.52 3.48 -43.36
CA THR A 36 33.50 4.06 -44.27
C THR A 36 33.52 5.60 -44.17
N VAL A 37 34.69 6.16 -43.91
CA VAL A 37 35.00 7.60 -43.98
C VAL A 37 35.34 8.00 -45.42
N PRO A 38 34.84 9.13 -45.94
CA PRO A 38 35.59 9.95 -46.87
C PRO A 38 35.95 11.33 -46.28
N ALA A 39 37.15 11.79 -46.66
CA ALA A 39 37.82 13.00 -46.18
C ALA A 39 37.36 14.29 -46.93
N PRO A 40 38.02 15.45 -46.77
CA PRO A 40 37.50 16.59 -46.02
C PRO A 40 37.16 17.80 -46.93
N ALA A 41 36.04 18.47 -46.70
CA ALA A 41 35.80 19.78 -47.27
C ALA A 41 34.84 20.59 -46.41
N GLY A 42 35.29 21.76 -45.96
CA GLY A 42 34.45 22.81 -45.43
C GLY A 42 34.44 22.89 -43.92
N GLU A 43 35.37 23.67 -43.40
CA GLU A 43 35.26 24.36 -42.12
C GLU A 43 33.96 25.18 -42.14
N ARG A 44 32.91 24.62 -41.54
CA ARG A 44 31.70 25.34 -41.17
C ARG A 44 31.69 25.37 -39.65
N ASP A 45 31.74 26.59 -39.11
CA ASP A 45 31.47 26.84 -37.70
C ASP A 45 30.23 26.03 -37.27
N PRO A 46 30.31 25.25 -36.17
CA PRO A 46 29.13 24.61 -35.62
C PRO A 46 28.24 25.72 -35.07
N VAL A 47 27.26 26.13 -35.89
CA VAL A 47 26.08 26.83 -35.40
C VAL A 47 25.48 25.89 -34.36
N ALA A 48 25.64 26.25 -33.09
CA ALA A 48 25.05 25.54 -31.98
C ALA A 48 23.55 25.42 -32.26
N SER A 49 23.11 24.22 -32.63
CA SER A 49 21.69 23.90 -32.68
C SER A 49 21.12 24.24 -31.31
N PRO A 50 20.08 25.09 -31.22
CA PRO A 50 19.41 25.30 -29.96
C PRO A 50 18.88 23.93 -29.52
N ALA A 51 19.40 23.42 -28.40
CA ALA A 51 18.95 22.18 -27.81
C ALA A 51 17.42 22.29 -27.70
N ALA A 52 16.71 21.46 -28.47
CA ALA A 52 15.28 21.34 -28.35
C ALA A 52 15.01 20.99 -26.89
N VAL A 53 14.28 21.86 -26.18
CA VAL A 53 13.84 21.63 -24.81
C VAL A 53 13.15 20.28 -24.81
N GLU A 54 13.84 19.25 -24.31
CA GLU A 54 13.25 17.92 -24.25
C GLU A 54 11.97 18.04 -23.41
N PRO A 55 10.82 17.56 -23.91
CA PRO A 55 9.59 17.61 -23.14
C PRO A 55 9.85 16.92 -21.82
N TYR A 56 9.69 17.66 -20.72
CA TYR A 56 9.91 17.22 -19.36
C TYR A 56 9.37 15.79 -19.18
N ARG A 57 10.28 14.82 -19.17
CA ARG A 57 9.95 13.44 -18.81
C ARG A 57 10.08 13.38 -17.30
N PRO A 58 9.01 13.01 -16.58
CA PRO A 58 9.13 12.72 -15.16
C PRO A 58 10.28 11.74 -14.97
N GLN A 59 11.30 12.10 -14.19
CA GLN A 59 12.38 11.18 -13.89
C GLN A 59 11.79 9.93 -13.22
N ALA A 60 12.21 8.76 -13.69
CA ALA A 60 11.87 7.51 -13.03
C ALA A 60 12.51 7.52 -11.65
N PHE A 61 11.76 7.12 -10.62
CA PHE A 61 12.32 6.93 -9.30
C PHE A 61 13.30 5.76 -9.35
N THR A 62 14.60 6.05 -9.22
CA THR A 62 15.67 5.06 -9.23
C THR A 62 16.06 4.67 -7.81
N PRO A 63 16.50 3.41 -7.57
CA PRO A 63 16.96 2.96 -6.25
C PRO A 63 18.08 3.82 -5.67
N ASP A 64 18.93 4.40 -6.53
CA ASP A 64 20.06 5.25 -6.13
C ASP A 64 19.67 6.55 -5.42
N LEU A 65 18.37 6.92 -5.45
CA LEU A 65 17.83 8.07 -4.72
C LEU A 65 17.51 7.73 -3.26
N ILE A 66 17.48 6.45 -2.88
CA ILE A 66 17.23 6.03 -1.50
C ILE A 66 18.59 6.01 -0.79
N PRO A 67 18.76 6.76 0.33
CA PRO A 67 20.00 6.72 1.08
C PRO A 67 20.27 5.31 1.62
N GLU A 68 21.55 4.92 1.62
CA GLU A 68 21.96 3.62 2.14
C GLU A 68 21.69 3.54 3.66
N PRO A 69 21.26 2.39 4.20
CA PRO A 69 21.06 2.23 5.63
C PRO A 69 22.38 2.37 6.39
N VAL A 70 22.50 3.40 7.23
CA VAL A 70 23.65 3.59 8.14
C VAL A 70 23.23 3.18 9.54
N GLU A 71 24.00 2.31 10.19
CA GLU A 71 23.83 2.01 11.61
C GLU A 71 24.29 3.21 12.44
N VAL A 72 23.36 3.89 13.10
CA VAL A 72 23.68 5.00 13.98
C VAL A 72 24.06 4.43 15.35
N GLU A 73 25.34 4.48 15.70
CA GLU A 73 25.88 3.92 16.95
C GLU A 73 25.52 4.76 18.20
N VAL A 74 25.05 6.00 18.00
CA VAL A 74 24.64 6.94 19.06
C VAL A 74 23.17 7.31 18.83
N GLU A 75 22.35 7.32 19.88
CA GLU A 75 20.96 7.79 19.76
C GLU A 75 20.97 9.21 19.17
N ALA A 76 20.37 9.37 17.99
CA ALA A 76 20.25 10.68 17.34
C ALA A 76 19.26 11.52 18.15
N GLU A 77 19.79 12.38 19.01
CA GLU A 77 19.02 13.34 19.80
C GLU A 77 19.08 14.73 19.13
N GLY A 78 17.92 15.35 18.95
CA GLY A 78 17.80 16.70 18.39
C GLY A 78 16.84 16.81 17.20
N GLU A 79 16.75 18.00 16.63
CA GLU A 79 16.01 18.24 15.39
C GLU A 79 16.77 17.70 14.19
N LEU A 80 16.03 17.25 13.17
CA LEU A 80 16.62 16.74 11.93
C LEU A 80 17.41 17.85 11.23
N THR A 81 18.64 17.54 10.86
CA THR A 81 19.46 18.38 9.99
C THR A 81 18.80 18.54 8.62
N PRO A 82 19.10 19.61 7.86
CA PRO A 82 18.56 19.78 6.51
C PRO A 82 18.82 18.59 5.58
N GLN A 83 19.95 17.89 5.75
CA GLN A 83 20.25 16.67 4.98
C GLN A 83 19.34 15.51 5.39
N GLU A 84 19.12 15.29 6.69
CA GLU A 84 18.22 14.22 7.17
C GLU A 84 16.76 14.48 6.76
N VAL A 85 16.35 15.75 6.66
CA VAL A 85 15.03 16.11 6.12
C VAL A 85 14.91 15.74 4.64
N ASP A 86 15.95 15.98 3.84
CA ASP A 86 15.99 15.60 2.43
C ASP A 86 16.01 14.08 2.24
N ASP A 87 16.84 13.38 3.01
CA ASP A 87 16.94 11.92 3.04
C ASP A 87 15.60 11.27 3.46
N LEU A 88 14.92 11.84 4.45
CA LEU A 88 13.57 11.44 4.85
C LEU A 88 12.58 11.64 3.69
N GLY A 89 12.66 12.77 2.99
CA GLY A 89 11.86 13.05 1.81
C GLY A 89 12.03 11.99 0.70
N HIS A 90 13.27 11.59 0.42
CA HIS A 90 13.58 10.51 -0.51
C HIS A 90 13.01 9.15 -0.07
N CYS A 91 13.13 8.83 1.22
CA CYS A 91 12.56 7.61 1.79
C CYS A 91 11.01 7.59 1.70
N GLU A 92 10.35 8.70 2.03
CA GLU A 92 8.90 8.82 1.93
C GLU A 92 8.41 8.73 0.47
N ALA A 93 9.15 9.34 -0.46
CA ALA A 93 8.90 9.21 -1.89
C ALA A 93 9.05 7.74 -2.37
N ALA A 94 10.04 7.00 -1.85
CA ALA A 94 10.21 5.58 -2.12
C ALA A 94 8.98 4.76 -1.70
N PHE A 95 8.45 5.00 -0.50
CA PHE A 95 7.23 4.32 -0.03
C PHE A 95 6.02 4.63 -0.91
N GLY A 96 5.91 5.86 -1.39
CA GLY A 96 4.88 6.27 -2.34
C GLY A 96 4.95 5.53 -3.66
N ASN A 97 6.17 5.43 -4.20
CA ASN A 97 6.41 4.69 -5.43
C ASN A 97 6.20 3.18 -5.25
N GLY A 98 6.43 2.63 -4.05
CA GLY A 98 6.09 1.26 -3.69
C GLY A 98 4.59 0.96 -3.90
N ASN A 99 3.69 1.76 -3.31
CA ASN A 99 2.25 1.60 -3.51
C ASN A 99 1.86 1.73 -4.99
N ARG A 100 2.49 2.67 -5.72
CA ARG A 100 2.24 2.86 -7.16
C ARG A 100 2.65 1.65 -7.98
N ALA A 101 3.86 1.17 -7.76
CA ALA A 101 4.38 -0.03 -8.41
C ALA A 101 3.50 -1.24 -8.10
N GLU A 102 2.99 -1.36 -6.87
CA GLU A 102 2.13 -2.46 -6.47
C GLU A 102 0.80 -2.46 -7.24
N TRP A 103 0.04 -1.36 -7.27
CA TRP A 103 -1.22 -1.37 -8.02
C TRP A 103 -0.98 -1.52 -9.53
N MET A 104 0.15 -1.01 -10.06
CA MET A 104 0.52 -1.21 -11.45
C MET A 104 0.83 -2.68 -11.77
N LYS A 105 1.55 -3.39 -10.89
CA LYS A 105 1.81 -4.84 -10.98
C LYS A 105 0.49 -5.61 -11.11
N TRP A 106 -0.46 -5.32 -10.23
CA TRP A 106 -1.74 -6.03 -10.21
C TRP A 106 -2.68 -5.64 -11.35
N LYS A 107 -2.64 -4.38 -11.81
CA LYS A 107 -3.30 -3.94 -13.05
C LYS A 107 -2.74 -4.68 -14.26
N ALA A 108 -1.42 -4.87 -14.34
CA ALA A 108 -0.78 -5.64 -15.41
C ALA A 108 -1.20 -7.12 -15.35
N ALA A 109 -1.19 -7.74 -14.17
CA ALA A 109 -1.69 -9.10 -13.98
C ALA A 109 -3.15 -9.24 -14.44
N HIS A 110 -4.01 -8.27 -14.11
CA HIS A 110 -5.39 -8.22 -14.58
C HIS A 110 -5.49 -8.12 -16.10
N ALA A 111 -4.65 -7.30 -16.75
CA ALA A 111 -4.60 -7.19 -18.20
C ALA A 111 -4.16 -8.51 -18.88
N VAL A 112 -3.16 -9.20 -18.32
CA VAL A 112 -2.71 -10.52 -18.79
C VAL A 112 -3.83 -11.55 -18.66
N ARG A 113 -4.54 -11.58 -17.53
CA ARG A 113 -5.66 -12.50 -17.30
C ARG A 113 -6.84 -12.23 -18.25
N SER A 114 -7.32 -10.99 -18.29
CA SER A 114 -8.49 -10.58 -19.08
C SER A 114 -8.30 -10.80 -20.58
N ARG A 115 -7.10 -10.50 -21.10
CA ARG A 115 -6.75 -10.73 -22.52
C ARG A 115 -6.23 -12.15 -22.80
N ARG A 116 -6.19 -13.00 -21.77
CA ARG A 116 -5.66 -14.37 -21.81
C ARG A 116 -4.25 -14.44 -22.43
N LEU A 117 -3.36 -13.51 -22.08
CA LEU A 117 -1.97 -13.43 -22.60
C LEU A 117 -1.07 -14.52 -22.01
N HIS A 118 -1.44 -15.08 -20.85
CA HIS A 118 -0.74 -16.17 -20.21
C HIS A 118 -0.61 -17.43 -21.09
N ARG A 119 -1.49 -17.60 -22.09
CA ARG A 119 -1.48 -18.74 -23.02
C ARG A 119 -0.22 -18.84 -23.89
N GLN A 120 0.61 -17.80 -23.93
CA GLN A 120 1.87 -17.84 -24.67
C GLN A 120 2.74 -18.99 -24.13
N GLY A 121 3.08 -19.92 -25.02
CA GLY A 121 3.81 -21.14 -24.67
C GLY A 121 2.94 -22.26 -24.07
N GLY A 122 1.61 -22.22 -24.23
CA GLY A 122 0.70 -23.27 -23.77
C GLY A 122 0.45 -23.30 -22.25
N ARG A 123 0.87 -22.26 -21.52
CA ARG A 123 0.73 -22.19 -20.06
C ARG A 123 -0.73 -21.93 -19.65
N THR A 124 -1.12 -22.51 -18.53
CA THR A 124 -2.38 -22.19 -17.86
C THR A 124 -2.23 -20.93 -16.99
N TRP A 125 -3.34 -20.34 -16.56
CA TRP A 125 -3.31 -19.20 -15.64
C TRP A 125 -2.65 -19.53 -14.29
N PRO A 126 -2.93 -20.68 -13.64
CA PRO A 126 -2.18 -21.13 -12.46
C PRO A 126 -0.67 -21.19 -12.67
N ASP A 127 -0.21 -21.79 -13.78
CA ASP A 127 1.23 -21.91 -14.08
C ASP A 127 1.87 -20.52 -14.22
N TYR A 128 1.19 -19.62 -14.94
CA TYR A 128 1.64 -18.24 -15.09
C TYR A 128 1.73 -17.51 -13.75
N CYS A 129 0.75 -17.68 -12.86
CA CYS A 129 0.77 -17.07 -11.53
C CYS A 129 1.97 -17.54 -10.70
N GLN A 130 2.22 -18.84 -10.70
CA GLN A 130 3.34 -19.42 -9.98
C GLN A 130 4.69 -18.98 -10.57
N ASP A 131 4.82 -18.98 -11.90
CA ASP A 131 6.06 -18.63 -12.59
C ASP A 131 6.45 -17.16 -12.46
N GLN A 132 5.46 -16.25 -12.55
CA GLN A 132 5.72 -14.80 -12.60
C GLN A 132 5.61 -14.10 -11.25
N PHE A 133 4.73 -14.59 -10.36
CA PHE A 133 4.47 -13.95 -9.07
C PHE A 133 4.92 -14.80 -7.89
N GLY A 134 5.17 -16.10 -8.08
CA GLY A 134 5.45 -17.02 -6.96
C GLY A 134 4.25 -17.24 -6.03
N GLU A 135 3.06 -16.82 -6.47
CA GLU A 135 1.83 -16.79 -5.68
C GLU A 135 0.77 -17.71 -6.29
N SER A 136 -0.08 -18.28 -5.44
CA SER A 136 -1.21 -19.10 -5.88
C SER A 136 -2.21 -18.30 -6.73
N GLU A 137 -2.95 -18.96 -7.62
CA GLU A 137 -3.99 -18.31 -8.43
C GLU A 137 -4.99 -17.52 -7.57
N SER A 138 -5.42 -18.08 -6.43
CA SER A 138 -6.40 -17.44 -5.54
C SER A 138 -5.87 -16.14 -4.95
N GLU A 139 -4.58 -16.10 -4.58
CA GLU A 139 -3.91 -14.90 -4.10
C GLU A 139 -3.84 -13.83 -5.19
N VAL A 140 -3.34 -14.18 -6.37
CA VAL A 140 -3.24 -13.23 -7.50
C VAL A 140 -4.62 -12.70 -7.90
N ASN A 141 -5.65 -13.56 -7.94
CA ASN A 141 -7.01 -13.13 -8.22
C ASN A 141 -7.55 -12.17 -7.14
N ARG A 142 -7.22 -12.40 -5.86
CA ARG A 142 -7.57 -11.48 -4.77
C ARG A 142 -6.90 -10.12 -4.96
N ARG A 143 -5.61 -10.09 -5.32
CA ARG A 143 -4.87 -8.85 -5.62
C ARG A 143 -5.41 -8.11 -6.84
N ILE A 144 -5.85 -8.85 -7.85
CA ILE A 144 -6.54 -8.30 -9.03
C ILE A 144 -7.85 -7.59 -8.64
N GLN A 145 -8.55 -8.04 -7.61
CA GLN A 145 -9.76 -7.35 -7.13
C GLN A 145 -9.44 -6.08 -6.32
N GLN A 146 -8.26 -6.02 -5.70
CA GLN A 146 -7.85 -4.94 -4.79
C GLN A 146 -7.21 -3.75 -5.49
N TRP A 147 -6.51 -3.95 -6.62
CA TRP A 147 -5.76 -2.86 -7.26
C TRP A 147 -6.59 -1.62 -7.65
N PRO A 148 -7.88 -1.70 -8.03
CA PRO A 148 -8.64 -0.49 -8.40
C PRO A 148 -8.81 0.46 -7.22
N VAL A 149 -9.14 -0.06 -6.04
CA VAL A 149 -9.27 0.75 -4.82
C VAL A 149 -7.89 1.21 -4.32
N LEU A 150 -6.85 0.37 -4.42
CA LEU A 150 -5.48 0.78 -4.09
C LEU A 150 -5.00 1.95 -4.97
N LYS A 151 -5.28 1.90 -6.27
CA LYS A 151 -5.01 3.00 -7.21
C LYS A 151 -5.73 4.28 -6.79
N ALA A 152 -7.05 4.20 -6.54
CA ALA A 152 -7.84 5.36 -6.13
C ALA A 152 -7.34 5.97 -4.82
N ILE A 153 -6.97 5.17 -3.83
CA ILE A 153 -6.36 5.67 -2.57
C ILE A 153 -5.03 6.35 -2.87
N THR A 154 -4.16 5.71 -3.65
CA THR A 154 -2.81 6.23 -3.96
C THR A 154 -2.86 7.54 -4.75
N GLU A 155 -3.85 7.73 -5.62
CA GLU A 155 -4.04 8.95 -6.41
C GLU A 155 -4.62 10.11 -5.59
N GLN A 156 -5.44 9.83 -4.57
CA GLN A 156 -6.05 10.85 -3.70
C GLN A 156 -5.18 11.25 -2.50
N GLN A 157 -4.04 10.58 -2.30
CA GLN A 157 -3.21 10.78 -1.12
C GLN A 157 -2.12 11.82 -1.39
N ASP A 158 -2.19 12.96 -0.69
CA ASP A 158 -1.20 14.04 -0.83
C ASP A 158 0.21 13.62 -0.36
N ARG A 159 0.28 12.87 0.76
CA ARG A 159 1.54 12.37 1.31
C ARG A 159 1.65 10.87 1.17
N PRO A 160 2.67 10.34 0.47
CA PRO A 160 2.83 8.91 0.30
C PRO A 160 2.97 8.21 1.66
N ARG A 161 2.07 7.26 1.94
CA ARG A 161 2.19 6.39 3.13
C ARG A 161 1.90 4.96 2.71
N ALA A 162 2.65 4.01 3.25
CA ALA A 162 2.37 2.60 3.04
C ALA A 162 0.91 2.27 3.42
N ILE A 163 0.23 1.56 2.52
CA ILE A 163 -1.15 1.11 2.70
C ILE A 163 -1.11 -0.40 2.93
N PRO A 164 -1.45 -0.90 4.13
CA PRO A 164 -1.45 -2.34 4.37
C PRO A 164 -2.51 -3.05 3.53
N ASP A 165 -2.15 -4.19 2.94
CA ASP A 165 -3.05 -5.07 2.17
C ASP A 165 -4.35 -5.42 2.91
N SER A 166 -4.21 -5.63 4.20
CA SER A 166 -5.32 -6.00 5.07
C SER A 166 -6.37 -4.89 5.19
N HIS A 167 -6.01 -3.63 4.92
CA HIS A 167 -6.96 -2.51 4.86
C HIS A 167 -7.67 -2.52 3.51
N VAL A 168 -6.90 -2.64 2.41
CA VAL A 168 -7.44 -2.66 1.04
C VAL A 168 -8.47 -3.78 0.88
N HIS A 169 -8.18 -4.97 1.42
CA HIS A 169 -9.10 -6.10 1.41
C HIS A 169 -10.41 -5.81 2.13
N ARG A 170 -10.36 -5.15 3.29
CA ARG A 170 -11.54 -4.83 4.11
C ARG A 170 -12.42 -3.77 3.48
N LEU A 171 -11.86 -2.90 2.65
CA LEU A 171 -12.62 -1.86 1.95
C LEU A 171 -13.46 -2.41 0.79
N LEU A 172 -13.22 -3.64 0.31
CA LEU A 172 -13.93 -4.19 -0.86
C LEU A 172 -15.47 -4.17 -0.74
N PRO A 173 -16.10 -4.55 0.39
CA PRO A 173 -17.55 -4.44 0.54
C PRO A 173 -18.07 -3.00 0.45
N MET A 174 -17.27 -2.02 0.90
CA MET A 174 -17.63 -0.60 0.80
C MET A 174 -17.53 -0.11 -0.65
N VAL A 175 -16.57 -0.62 -1.42
CA VAL A 175 -16.45 -0.34 -2.87
C VAL A 175 -17.68 -0.83 -3.64
N GLU A 176 -18.19 -2.02 -3.30
CA GLU A 176 -19.41 -2.55 -3.92
C GLU A 176 -20.64 -1.67 -3.66
N GLN A 177 -20.70 -1.04 -2.48
CA GLN A 177 -21.83 -0.21 -2.07
C GLN A 177 -21.74 1.24 -2.57
N HIS A 178 -20.57 1.87 -2.45
CA HIS A 178 -20.40 3.32 -2.63
C HIS A 178 -19.49 3.70 -3.80
N GLY A 179 -18.92 2.70 -4.48
CA GLY A 179 -17.94 2.91 -5.54
C GLY A 179 -16.51 3.12 -5.02
N GLN A 180 -15.56 3.10 -5.96
CA GLN A 180 -14.12 3.15 -5.66
C GLN A 180 -13.69 4.52 -5.14
N ASP A 181 -14.13 5.61 -5.79
CA ASP A 181 -13.68 6.96 -5.45
C ASP A 181 -14.17 7.42 -4.08
N THR A 182 -15.44 7.14 -3.75
CA THR A 182 -16.03 7.44 -2.44
C THR A 182 -15.33 6.68 -1.33
N THR A 183 -15.07 5.39 -1.55
CA THR A 183 -14.37 4.53 -0.59
C THR A 183 -12.93 5.00 -0.36
N ALA A 184 -12.21 5.34 -1.43
CA ALA A 184 -10.87 5.89 -1.34
C ALA A 184 -10.86 7.21 -0.56
N ARG A 185 -11.80 8.11 -0.86
CA ARG A 185 -11.91 9.42 -0.17
C ARG A 185 -12.16 9.26 1.32
N ALA A 186 -13.10 8.40 1.70
CA ALA A 186 -13.41 8.12 3.09
C ALA A 186 -12.20 7.52 3.83
N TYR A 187 -11.48 6.59 3.21
CA TYR A 187 -10.28 5.98 3.80
C TYR A 187 -9.12 6.98 3.95
N VAL A 188 -8.85 7.80 2.94
CA VAL A 188 -7.81 8.84 3.01
C VAL A 188 -8.16 9.86 4.08
N ALA A 189 -9.40 10.34 4.13
CA ALA A 189 -9.86 11.27 5.16
C ALA A 189 -9.77 10.67 6.57
N LEU A 190 -10.11 9.39 6.76
CA LEU A 190 -9.90 8.67 8.02
C LEU A 190 -8.41 8.66 8.43
N ARG A 191 -7.52 8.36 7.48
CA ARG A 191 -6.06 8.30 7.73
C ARG A 191 -5.48 9.65 8.11
N VAL A 192 -5.91 10.74 7.46
CA VAL A 192 -5.50 12.11 7.80
C VAL A 192 -6.01 12.48 9.19
N TRP A 193 -7.31 12.30 9.44
CA TRP A 193 -7.93 12.63 10.73
C TRP A 193 -7.31 11.85 11.91
N ALA A 194 -6.98 10.57 11.69
CA ALA A 194 -6.33 9.74 12.70
C ALA A 194 -4.88 10.17 12.95
N ALA A 195 -4.13 10.54 11.91
CA ALA A 195 -2.76 11.04 12.05
C ALA A 195 -2.69 12.33 12.86
N GLU A 196 -3.60 13.28 12.62
CA GLU A 196 -3.71 14.53 13.39
C GLU A 196 -3.93 14.30 14.89
N ARG A 197 -4.61 13.20 15.24
CA ARG A 197 -4.92 12.83 16.63
C ARG A 197 -3.98 11.76 17.19
N ARG A 198 -2.90 11.45 16.49
CA ARG A 198 -1.93 10.40 16.86
C ARG A 198 -2.59 9.03 17.09
N HIS A 199 -3.69 8.75 16.39
CA HIS A 199 -4.36 7.45 16.40
C HIS A 199 -3.87 6.57 15.25
N ARG A 200 -3.52 5.32 15.58
CA ARG A 200 -3.17 4.31 14.58
C ARG A 200 -4.43 3.74 13.94
N VAL A 201 -4.57 3.89 12.63
CA VAL A 201 -5.60 3.17 11.86
C VAL A 201 -5.23 1.70 11.78
N THR A 202 -6.02 0.84 12.42
CA THR A 202 -5.90 -0.60 12.31
C THR A 202 -6.94 -1.17 11.34
N ALA A 203 -6.66 -2.40 10.92
CA ALA A 203 -7.61 -3.35 10.36
C ALA A 203 -9.05 -3.23 10.90
N ASP A 204 -9.22 -3.25 12.23
CA ASP A 204 -10.55 -3.28 12.85
C ASP A 204 -11.26 -1.92 12.77
N VAL A 205 -10.51 -0.81 12.77
CA VAL A 205 -11.05 0.53 12.51
C VAL A 205 -11.62 0.62 11.09
N VAL A 206 -10.93 0.01 10.12
CA VAL A 206 -11.42 -0.06 8.73
C VAL A 206 -12.70 -0.91 8.65
N ASP A 207 -12.77 -2.03 9.37
CA ASP A 207 -14.02 -2.80 9.48
C ASP A 207 -15.14 -1.96 10.11
N GLY A 208 -14.85 -1.18 11.15
CA GLY A 208 -15.79 -0.23 11.75
C GLY A 208 -16.33 0.79 10.75
N LEU A 209 -15.44 1.38 9.93
CA LEU A 209 -15.84 2.31 8.86
C LEU A 209 -16.76 1.63 7.83
N VAL A 210 -16.42 0.40 7.41
CA VAL A 210 -17.20 -0.37 6.43
C VAL A 210 -18.60 -0.70 6.99
N GLU A 211 -18.70 -1.03 8.28
CA GLU A 211 -19.99 -1.28 8.93
C GLU A 211 -20.85 -0.01 9.02
N LEU A 212 -20.26 1.13 9.36
CA LEU A 212 -20.95 2.42 9.34
C LEU A 212 -21.40 2.81 7.93
N ALA A 213 -20.58 2.48 6.92
CA ALA A 213 -20.90 2.73 5.53
C ALA A 213 -22.14 1.99 5.03
N ARG A 214 -22.54 0.89 5.67
CA ARG A 214 -23.77 0.17 5.29
C ARG A 214 -25.05 0.98 5.44
N VAL A 215 -25.07 1.92 6.37
CA VAL A 215 -26.26 2.72 6.71
C VAL A 215 -26.11 4.20 6.43
N ALA A 216 -24.87 4.67 6.22
CA ALA A 216 -24.57 6.08 6.05
C ALA A 216 -24.51 6.49 4.56
N GLU A 217 -24.95 7.71 4.29
CA GLU A 217 -24.80 8.38 2.99
C GLU A 217 -23.34 8.75 2.70
N PRO A 218 -22.91 8.83 1.43
CA PRO A 218 -21.52 9.09 1.03
C PRO A 218 -20.86 10.28 1.73
N VAL A 219 -21.60 11.39 1.91
CA VAL A 219 -21.09 12.62 2.53
C VAL A 219 -20.82 12.44 4.03
N ALA A 220 -21.60 11.58 4.69
CA ALA A 220 -21.42 11.31 6.12
C ALA A 220 -20.15 10.47 6.40
N LEU A 221 -19.65 9.75 5.40
CA LEU A 221 -18.48 8.86 5.51
C LEU A 221 -17.16 9.61 5.69
N THR A 222 -17.12 10.90 5.36
CA THR A 222 -15.92 11.75 5.49
C THR A 222 -15.94 12.64 6.73
N THR A 223 -16.85 12.41 7.67
CA THR A 223 -16.99 13.27 8.85
C THR A 223 -16.20 12.75 10.06
N ALA A 224 -15.71 13.68 10.88
CA ALA A 224 -15.01 13.37 12.12
C ALA A 224 -15.82 12.45 13.06
N ARG A 225 -17.15 12.62 13.09
CA ARG A 225 -18.06 11.77 13.90
C ARG A 225 -18.02 10.32 13.44
N THR A 226 -18.03 10.07 12.13
CA THR A 226 -17.96 8.72 11.58
C THR A 226 -16.59 8.09 11.86
N PHE A 227 -15.51 8.85 11.75
CA PHE A 227 -14.16 8.35 12.07
C PHE A 227 -14.00 8.00 13.54
N GLN A 228 -14.48 8.87 14.43
CA GLN A 228 -14.49 8.58 15.86
C GLN A 228 -15.32 7.32 16.17
N ALA A 229 -16.53 7.20 15.60
CA ALA A 229 -17.36 6.02 15.76
C ALA A 229 -16.68 4.74 15.22
N ALA A 230 -15.93 4.84 14.11
CA ALA A 230 -15.18 3.71 13.55
C ALA A 230 -14.03 3.27 14.46
N ILE A 231 -13.37 4.19 15.16
CA ILE A 231 -12.32 3.86 16.15
C ILE A 231 -12.92 3.26 17.43
N GLU A 232 -14.03 3.80 17.90
CA GLU A 232 -14.71 3.34 19.11
C GLU A 232 -15.49 2.04 18.89
N ALA A 233 -15.74 1.66 17.63
CA ALA A 233 -16.37 0.40 17.28
C ALA A 233 -15.54 -0.77 17.82
N LYS A 234 -16.09 -1.44 18.85
CA LYS A 234 -15.45 -2.63 19.40
C LYS A 234 -15.34 -3.69 18.30
N PRO A 235 -14.18 -4.37 18.17
CA PRO A 235 -14.02 -5.44 17.20
C PRO A 235 -15.11 -6.48 17.45
N LYS A 236 -15.94 -6.76 16.45
CA LYS A 236 -16.89 -7.87 16.54
C LYS A 236 -16.06 -9.13 16.81
N PRO A 237 -16.35 -9.89 17.89
CA PRO A 237 -15.62 -11.12 18.13
C PRO A 237 -15.80 -12.00 16.91
N LYS A 238 -14.71 -12.24 16.17
CA LYS A 238 -14.70 -13.22 15.08
C LYS A 238 -15.15 -14.52 15.71
N THR A 239 -16.37 -14.95 15.40
CA THR A 239 -16.85 -16.27 15.78
C THR A 239 -15.96 -17.25 15.05
N THR A 240 -14.87 -17.65 15.71
CA THR A 240 -14.08 -18.80 15.31
C THR A 240 -15.08 -19.93 15.24
N ARG A 241 -15.44 -20.29 14.01
CA ARG A 241 -16.31 -21.41 13.70
C ARG A 241 -15.50 -22.64 14.07
N SER A 242 -15.47 -22.96 15.37
CA SER A 242 -14.95 -24.20 15.89
C SER A 242 -15.63 -25.29 15.11
N ARG A 243 -14.86 -25.94 14.25
CA ARG A 243 -15.28 -27.07 13.43
C ARG A 243 -15.70 -28.16 14.41
N LYS A 244 -16.98 -28.14 14.81
CA LYS A 244 -17.59 -29.16 15.65
C LYS A 244 -17.48 -30.45 14.86
N LYS A 245 -16.53 -31.29 15.24
CA LYS A 245 -16.39 -32.66 14.77
C LYS A 245 -17.69 -33.34 15.19
N GLU A 246 -18.57 -33.51 14.21
CA GLU A 246 -19.83 -34.22 14.38
C GLU A 246 -19.49 -35.69 14.56
N THR A 247 -19.33 -36.06 15.84
CA THR A 247 -19.25 -37.44 16.29
C THR A 247 -20.63 -38.06 16.05
N ALA A 248 -20.70 -38.98 15.08
CA ALA A 248 -21.87 -39.82 14.87
C ALA A 248 -22.21 -40.59 16.17
N PRO A 249 -23.47 -40.61 16.64
CA PRO A 249 -23.87 -41.49 17.72
C PRO A 249 -24.00 -42.92 17.18
N ALA A 250 -23.23 -43.82 17.78
CA ALA A 250 -23.46 -45.26 17.72
C ALA A 250 -24.69 -45.60 18.59
N SER A 251 -25.64 -46.33 18.00
CA SER A 251 -26.58 -47.16 18.76
C SER A 251 -26.71 -48.52 18.09
N ALA A 252 -26.39 -49.52 18.90
CA ALA A 252 -26.45 -50.97 18.76
C ALA A 252 -27.79 -51.49 18.19
N GLU A 253 -27.76 -52.45 17.24
CA GLU A 253 -28.00 -53.90 17.46
C GLU A 253 -29.48 -54.24 17.16
N THR A 254 -29.82 -55.01 16.12
CA THR A 254 -29.87 -56.49 16.16
C THR A 254 -29.88 -57.08 14.73
N ALA A 255 -29.18 -58.20 14.56
CA ALA A 255 -29.00 -59.05 13.36
C ALA A 255 -30.27 -59.91 13.01
N PRO A 256 -30.28 -60.89 12.06
CA PRO A 256 -29.16 -61.48 11.29
C PRO A 256 -29.45 -61.91 9.81
N ALA A 257 -28.46 -62.65 9.26
CA ALA A 257 -28.45 -63.50 8.06
C ALA A 257 -28.00 -62.79 6.77
N ASP A 258 -27.04 -63.25 5.97
CA ASP A 258 -26.16 -64.43 5.98
C ASP A 258 -25.16 -64.24 4.80
N VAL A 259 -24.14 -65.11 4.73
CA VAL A 259 -23.28 -65.42 3.56
C VAL A 259 -21.96 -64.64 3.35
N GLU A 260 -20.88 -65.29 3.80
CA GLU A 260 -19.62 -65.63 3.11
C GLU A 260 -18.73 -64.52 2.49
N THR A 261 -17.40 -64.54 2.51
CA THR A 261 -16.36 -65.46 3.01
C THR A 261 -15.02 -64.74 2.78
N GLY A 262 -14.05 -64.95 3.68
CA GLY A 262 -12.65 -65.06 3.28
C GLY A 262 -11.68 -63.91 3.65
N ALA A 263 -11.04 -64.08 4.82
CA ALA A 263 -9.59 -63.98 5.14
C ALA A 263 -8.76 -62.81 4.52
N GLN A 264 -7.83 -62.16 5.23
CA GLN A 264 -6.81 -62.75 6.09
C GLN A 264 -5.96 -61.63 6.75
N GLU A 265 -5.58 -61.89 8.00
CA GLU A 265 -4.31 -61.59 8.70
C GLU A 265 -3.65 -60.19 8.71
N GLN A 266 -3.55 -59.69 9.95
CA GLN A 266 -2.30 -59.44 10.70
C GLN A 266 -1.75 -58.01 10.87
N ALA A 267 -1.42 -57.81 12.15
CA ALA A 267 -0.29 -57.08 12.71
C ALA A 267 -0.43 -55.56 12.98
N ALA A 268 -0.67 -55.27 14.26
CA ALA A 268 -0.04 -54.15 14.98
C ALA A 268 1.51 -54.33 14.97
N PRO A 269 2.39 -53.35 15.30
CA PRO A 269 2.23 -52.47 16.47
C PRO A 269 2.87 -51.04 16.46
N GLN A 270 2.49 -50.28 17.48
CA GLN A 270 3.31 -49.40 18.34
C GLN A 270 3.81 -47.99 17.91
N THR A 271 3.67 -47.11 18.92
CA THR A 271 4.57 -46.05 19.43
C THR A 271 4.78 -44.74 18.67
N GLY A 272 4.60 -43.64 19.42
CA GLY A 272 4.99 -42.29 19.02
C GLY A 272 4.47 -41.23 20.00
N GLY A 273 4.93 -41.27 21.25
CA GLY A 273 4.66 -40.24 22.25
C GLY A 273 5.36 -38.92 21.91
N HIS A 274 4.67 -37.80 22.10
CA HIS A 274 5.22 -36.45 21.97
C HIS A 274 5.70 -35.96 23.35
N PRO A 275 6.94 -35.49 23.50
CA PRO A 275 7.39 -34.82 24.71
C PRO A 275 6.95 -33.35 24.71
N ASN A 276 6.28 -32.96 25.79
CA ASN A 276 5.94 -31.58 26.12
C ASN A 276 7.06 -31.02 27.02
N LEU A 277 7.84 -30.08 26.49
CA LEU A 277 8.85 -29.25 27.15
C LEU A 277 8.47 -27.80 26.81
N GLY A 278 8.38 -26.84 27.71
CA GLY A 278 8.77 -26.78 29.10
C GLY A 278 8.52 -25.34 29.56
N ASP A 279 8.23 -25.25 30.83
CA ASP A 279 8.09 -24.08 31.68
C ASP A 279 9.32 -23.15 31.61
N SER A 280 9.12 -21.84 31.60
CA SER A 280 10.16 -20.84 31.92
C SER A 280 9.49 -19.59 32.47
N THR A 281 9.42 -19.61 33.79
CA THR A 281 9.18 -18.50 34.71
C THR A 281 10.51 -17.80 35.03
N GLY A 282 10.46 -16.49 35.29
CA GLY A 282 11.53 -15.69 35.88
C GLY A 282 12.24 -14.74 34.87
N GLY A 283 12.40 -13.45 35.13
CA GLY A 283 12.10 -12.67 36.32
C GLY A 283 12.21 -11.17 36.02
N SER A 284 11.45 -10.38 36.77
CA SER A 284 11.63 -8.93 36.87
C SER A 284 12.72 -8.61 37.90
N PRO A 285 13.51 -7.55 37.69
CA PRO A 285 14.07 -6.78 38.78
C PRO A 285 13.33 -5.45 38.93
N THR A 286 12.92 -5.21 40.17
CA THR A 286 12.58 -3.94 40.80
C THR A 286 13.86 -3.24 41.29
N GLY A 287 13.87 -1.91 41.23
CA GLY A 287 14.86 -1.01 41.84
C GLY A 287 15.23 0.09 40.83
N GLU A 288 15.33 1.37 41.15
CA GLU A 288 15.30 2.10 42.42
C GLU A 288 15.22 3.60 42.07
N SER A 289 14.59 4.39 42.93
CA SER A 289 14.41 5.84 42.77
C SER A 289 15.61 6.62 43.30
N ALA A 290 16.05 7.65 42.56
CA ALA A 290 16.73 8.86 43.07
C ALA A 290 16.61 9.93 41.96
N ASP A 291 15.90 11.03 42.13
CA ASP A 291 16.16 12.21 42.99
C ASP A 291 17.00 13.28 42.26
N ASP A 292 16.39 14.46 42.21
CA ASP A 292 16.92 15.83 42.08
C ASP A 292 17.80 16.27 40.89
N GLY A 293 17.41 17.39 40.26
CA GLY A 293 18.36 18.19 39.47
C GLY A 293 17.80 19.08 38.35
N ASP A 294 17.31 20.25 38.74
CA ASP A 294 17.54 21.55 38.07
C ASP A 294 16.73 21.93 36.82
N GLU A 295 15.65 22.68 37.05
CA GLU A 295 14.93 23.47 36.05
C GLU A 295 15.75 24.71 35.66
N SER A 296 16.45 24.64 34.53
CA SER A 296 16.95 25.85 33.85
C SER A 296 15.89 26.36 32.87
N VAL A 297 15.11 27.34 33.35
CA VAL A 297 14.26 28.18 32.52
C VAL A 297 15.18 29.07 31.67
N VAL A 298 15.42 28.67 30.42
CA VAL A 298 16.05 29.52 29.41
C VAL A 298 14.95 30.14 28.56
N GLU A 299 14.80 31.44 28.71
CA GLU A 299 13.89 32.31 27.97
C GLU A 299 14.34 32.36 26.51
N ALA A 300 13.84 31.41 25.70
CA ALA A 300 14.03 31.40 24.26
C ALA A 300 13.07 32.41 23.63
N GLU A 301 13.68 33.50 23.18
CA GLU A 301 13.14 34.51 22.28
C GLU A 301 12.31 33.88 21.15
N ILE A 302 11.00 34.13 21.19
CA ILE A 302 10.04 33.75 20.16
C ILE A 302 10.34 34.60 18.92
N VAL A 303 11.16 34.06 18.02
CA VAL A 303 11.21 34.51 16.63
C VAL A 303 9.99 33.89 15.94
N ASP A 304 9.12 34.75 15.38
CA ASP A 304 7.91 34.40 14.63
C ASP A 304 8.27 33.55 13.38
N GLU A 305 8.46 32.25 13.57
CA GLU A 305 8.45 31.26 12.49
C GLU A 305 7.02 31.08 11.99
N GLN A 306 6.79 31.59 10.80
CA GLN A 306 5.52 31.51 10.09
C GLN A 306 5.21 30.04 9.71
N PRO A 307 4.22 29.35 10.31
CA PRO A 307 4.10 27.92 10.10
C PRO A 307 3.11 27.57 8.96
N PRO A 308 3.24 26.38 8.34
CA PRO A 308 2.38 25.85 7.27
C PRO A 308 0.90 25.70 7.65
N HIS A 309 0.54 25.94 8.92
CA HIS A 309 -0.83 25.91 9.42
C HIS A 309 -1.73 27.02 8.88
N ARG A 310 -1.17 28.12 8.32
CA ARG A 310 -1.98 29.20 7.76
C ARG A 310 -2.65 28.79 6.44
N ALA A 311 -1.92 28.08 5.57
CA ALA A 311 -2.44 27.62 4.29
C ALA A 311 -3.56 26.59 4.45
N ILE A 312 -3.38 25.63 5.37
CA ILE A 312 -4.39 24.60 5.66
C ILE A 312 -5.65 25.23 6.29
N ARG A 313 -5.49 26.13 7.27
CA ARG A 313 -6.62 26.87 7.85
C ARG A 313 -7.36 27.72 6.82
N MET A 314 -6.62 28.35 5.89
CA MET A 314 -7.22 29.14 4.81
C MET A 314 -8.00 28.23 3.85
N ARG A 315 -7.46 27.06 3.49
CA ARG A 315 -8.13 26.08 2.63
C ARG A 315 -9.43 25.59 3.24
N ASP A 316 -9.40 25.21 4.51
CA ASP A 316 -10.58 24.70 5.21
C ASP A 316 -11.66 25.78 5.37
N LEU A 317 -11.25 27.04 5.61
CA LEU A 317 -12.16 28.19 5.65
C LEU A 317 -12.83 28.41 4.28
N LEU A 318 -12.05 28.37 3.20
CA LEU A 318 -12.57 28.50 1.83
C LEU A 318 -13.52 27.37 1.44
N GLN A 319 -13.23 26.13 1.85
CA GLN A 319 -14.12 24.99 1.63
C GLN A 319 -15.43 25.12 2.42
N GLY A 320 -15.38 25.61 3.66
CA GLY A 320 -16.58 25.93 4.43
C GLY A 320 -17.43 27.03 3.77
N LEU A 321 -16.77 28.05 3.22
CA LEU A 321 -17.42 29.15 2.49
C LEU A 321 -18.10 28.66 1.21
N LEU A 322 -17.43 27.81 0.43
CA LEU A 322 -18.00 27.20 -0.78
C LEU A 322 -19.25 26.37 -0.46
N ALA A 323 -19.18 25.52 0.57
CA ALA A 323 -20.31 24.71 1.00
C ALA A 323 -21.50 25.57 1.46
N GLY A 324 -21.24 26.71 2.12
CA GLY A 324 -22.27 27.68 2.50
C GLY A 324 -22.94 28.37 1.30
N ILE A 325 -22.17 28.67 0.24
CA ILE A 325 -22.68 29.22 -1.02
C ILE A 325 -23.58 28.19 -1.73
N GLU A 326 -23.12 26.95 -1.86
CA GLU A 326 -23.87 25.87 -2.52
C GLU A 326 -25.17 25.51 -1.76
N ALA A 327 -25.19 25.64 -0.44
CA ALA A 327 -26.37 25.43 0.38
C ALA A 327 -27.37 26.61 0.34
N GLY A 328 -27.09 27.69 -0.40
CA GLY A 328 -27.95 28.86 -0.49
C GLY A 328 -27.95 29.76 0.76
N ALA A 329 -27.04 29.52 1.72
CA ALA A 329 -26.98 30.25 2.98
C ALA A 329 -26.57 31.73 2.82
N LEU A 330 -26.06 32.11 1.64
CA LEU A 330 -25.72 33.51 1.32
C LEU A 330 -26.92 34.38 0.94
N HIS A 331 -28.09 33.80 0.66
CA HIS A 331 -29.21 34.57 0.11
C HIS A 331 -29.78 35.61 1.09
N ASP A 332 -29.68 35.33 2.40
CA ASP A 332 -30.11 36.22 3.49
C ASP A 332 -28.94 36.80 4.29
N ALA A 333 -27.71 36.71 3.78
CA ALA A 333 -26.54 37.21 4.50
C ALA A 333 -26.55 38.74 4.59
N PRO A 334 -26.22 39.33 5.77
CA PRO A 334 -26.16 40.78 5.90
C PRO A 334 -25.06 41.36 4.99
N ALA A 335 -25.31 42.55 4.45
CA ALA A 335 -24.41 43.19 3.47
C ALA A 335 -22.96 43.35 3.96
N GLU A 336 -22.76 43.54 5.27
CA GLU A 336 -21.43 43.56 5.91
C GLU A 336 -20.70 42.21 5.75
N ALA A 337 -21.38 41.08 5.96
CA ALA A 337 -20.77 39.76 5.79
C ALA A 337 -20.39 39.49 4.32
N LEU A 338 -21.21 39.94 3.36
CA LEU A 338 -20.87 39.83 1.93
C LEU A 338 -19.65 40.67 1.56
N LYS A 339 -19.50 41.84 2.19
CA LYS A 339 -18.35 42.74 2.00
C LYS A 339 -17.07 42.15 2.60
N ASP A 340 -17.15 41.50 3.76
CA ASP A 340 -16.01 40.80 4.37
C ASP A 340 -15.56 39.62 3.51
N ILE A 341 -16.50 38.82 2.99
CA ILE A 341 -16.21 37.71 2.08
C ILE A 341 -15.53 38.21 0.80
N SER A 342 -16.05 39.28 0.18
CA SER A 342 -15.45 39.88 -1.01
C SER A 342 -14.03 40.42 -0.74
N THR A 343 -13.80 41.01 0.43
CA THR A 343 -12.49 41.56 0.81
C THR A 343 -11.48 40.45 1.05
N ALA A 344 -11.88 39.38 1.72
CA ALA A 344 -11.05 38.19 1.93
C ALA A 344 -10.68 37.51 0.61
N ALA A 345 -11.64 37.36 -0.31
CA ALA A 345 -11.41 36.77 -1.63
C ALA A 345 -10.40 37.58 -2.45
N LEU A 346 -10.49 38.92 -2.44
CA LEU A 346 -9.51 39.80 -3.10
C LEU A 346 -8.12 39.66 -2.47
N GLY A 347 -8.02 39.60 -1.14
CA GLY A 347 -6.74 39.41 -0.44
C GLY A 347 -6.04 38.10 -0.85
N ILE A 348 -6.81 37.01 -1.03
CA ILE A 348 -6.28 35.73 -1.49
C ILE A 348 -5.81 35.81 -2.95
N ALA A 349 -6.58 36.46 -3.83
CA ALA A 349 -6.20 36.64 -5.23
C ALA A 349 -4.86 37.39 -5.36
N TYR A 350 -4.64 38.44 -4.56
CA TYR A 350 -3.37 39.16 -4.53
C TYR A 350 -2.22 38.31 -3.99
N ALA A 351 -2.44 37.52 -2.95
CA ALA A 351 -1.40 36.65 -2.40
C ALA A 351 -0.98 35.55 -3.40
N VAL A 352 -1.91 35.03 -4.20
CA VAL A 352 -1.60 34.04 -5.25
C VAL A 352 -0.83 34.70 -6.40
N ASP A 353 -1.18 35.93 -6.78
CA ASP A 353 -0.48 36.69 -7.84
C ASP A 353 0.97 37.03 -7.45
N GLU A 354 1.24 37.31 -6.17
CA GLU A 354 2.60 37.47 -5.65
C GLU A 354 3.42 36.17 -5.77
N VAL A 355 2.88 35.04 -5.29
CA VAL A 355 3.58 33.74 -5.35
C VAL A 355 3.86 33.29 -6.78
N LEU A 356 3.00 33.64 -7.74
CA LEU A 356 3.17 33.30 -9.15
C LEU A 356 4.18 34.22 -9.87
N LYS A 357 4.51 35.40 -9.34
CA LYS A 357 5.54 36.28 -9.90
C LYS A 357 6.96 35.87 -9.50
N ASP A 358 7.09 35.14 -8.40
CA ASP A 358 8.37 34.64 -7.88
C ASP A 358 8.77 33.28 -8.49
N GLN A 359 7.97 32.73 -9.41
CA GLN A 359 8.27 31.55 -10.23
C GLN A 359 8.58 31.95 -11.68
#